data_AF-A0A0A7S018-F1
#
_entry.id   AF-A0A0A7S018-F1
#
_cell.length_a   1.000
_cell.length_b   1.000
_cell.length_c   1.000
_cell.angle_alpha   90.00
_cell.angle_beta   90.00
_cell.angle_gamma   90.00
#
_symmetry.space_group_name_H-M   'P 1'
#
loop_
_entity.id
_entity.type
_entity.pdbx_description
1 polymer ?
#
loop_
_entity_poly.entity_id
_entity_poly.type
_entity_poly.pdbx_seq_one_letter_code
_entity_poly.pdbx_strand_id
1 'polypeptide(L)'
;MTAGQEDYLSRRMSSLGYRINEPVEIEILGEKPTLITAILNYMRNELDYDLDDIAKIFFLSSKEVEQLYNLKPTIPTFRIVQ
;
A
#
# COMPACT_ATOMS: atom_id res chain seq x y z
N MET A 1 24.76 0.58 -25.55
CA MET A 1 23.79 0.31 -26.63
C MET A 1 24.47 0.69 -27.94
N THR A 2 24.40 -0.14 -28.98
CA THR A 2 24.99 0.18 -30.30
C THR A 2 23.97 0.94 -31.15
N ALA A 3 24.41 1.85 -32.02
CA ALA A 3 23.54 2.68 -32.87
C ALA A 3 22.44 1.90 -33.62
N GLY A 4 22.75 0.70 -34.13
CA GLY A 4 21.75 -0.15 -34.79
C GLY A 4 20.62 -0.66 -33.87
N GLN A 5 20.89 -0.82 -32.57
CA GLN A 5 19.87 -1.22 -31.58
C GLN A 5 18.90 -0.06 -31.32
N GLU A 6 19.42 1.17 -31.27
CA GLU A 6 18.60 2.38 -31.08
C GLU A 6 17.68 2.62 -32.29
N ASP A 7 18.21 2.47 -33.51
CA ASP A 7 17.42 2.59 -34.74
C ASP A 7 16.33 1.52 -34.83
N TYR A 8 16.65 0.27 -34.50
CA TYR A 8 15.68 -0.81 -34.46
C TYR A 8 14.56 -0.56 -33.46
N LEU A 9 14.92 -0.13 -32.23
CA LEU A 9 13.95 0.21 -31.20
C LEU A 9 13.08 1.40 -31.63
N SER A 10 13.67 2.45 -32.18
CA SER A 10 12.95 3.64 -32.64
C SER A 10 11.91 3.31 -33.73
N ARG A 11 12.27 2.46 -34.69
CA ARG A 11 11.35 1.96 -35.73
C ARG A 11 10.22 1.13 -35.14
N ARG A 12 10.54 0.22 -34.22
CA ARG A 12 9.55 -0.62 -33.54
C ARG A 12 8.56 0.22 -32.72
N MET A 13 9.05 1.19 -31.94
CA MET A 13 8.22 2.10 -31.15
C MET A 13 7.30 2.95 -32.04
N SER A 14 7.82 3.40 -33.19
CA SER A 14 7.03 4.16 -34.17
C SER A 14 5.96 3.30 -34.83
N SER A 15 6.28 2.06 -35.22
CA SER A 15 5.31 1.14 -35.83
C SER A 15 4.18 0.72 -34.90
N LEU A 16 4.44 0.68 -33.59
CA LEU A 16 3.45 0.40 -32.55
C LEU A 16 2.62 1.64 -32.18
N GLY A 17 2.87 2.79 -32.83
CA GLY A 17 2.10 4.01 -32.63
C GLY A 17 2.40 4.75 -31.32
N TYR A 18 3.36 4.31 -30.50
CA TYR A 18 3.70 4.92 -29.20
C TYR A 18 4.17 6.37 -29.28
N ARG A 19 4.55 6.86 -30.47
CA ARG A 19 4.96 8.26 -30.69
C ARG A 19 3.79 9.18 -31.06
N ILE A 20 2.65 8.60 -31.43
CA ILE A 20 1.48 9.32 -31.99
C ILE A 20 0.28 9.17 -31.07
N ASN A 21 0.10 7.99 -30.51
CA ASN A 21 -0.94 7.68 -29.54
C ASN A 21 -0.31 7.63 -28.16
N GLU A 22 -0.95 8.23 -27.17
CA GLU A 22 -0.60 7.90 -25.79
C GLU A 22 -0.77 6.39 -25.59
N PRO A 23 0.17 5.73 -24.88
CA PRO A 23 -0.02 4.35 -24.48
C PRO A 23 -1.38 4.22 -23.79
N VAL A 24 -2.10 3.11 -24.03
CA VAL A 24 -3.29 2.77 -23.23
C VAL A 24 -2.91 2.93 -21.77
N GLU A 25 -3.72 3.69 -21.02
CA GLU A 25 -3.58 3.80 -19.57
C GLU A 25 -3.53 2.37 -19.03
N ILE A 26 -2.36 2.02 -18.51
CA ILE A 26 -2.19 0.75 -17.83
C ILE A 26 -3.15 0.85 -16.65
N GLU A 27 -4.10 -0.09 -16.54
CA GLU A 27 -4.93 -0.20 -15.35
C GLU A 27 -3.96 -0.32 -14.17
N ILE A 28 -3.74 0.77 -13.45
CA ILE A 28 -2.95 0.74 -12.23
C ILE A 28 -3.81 -0.08 -11.29
N LEU A 29 -3.54 -1.39 -11.23
CA LEU A 29 -4.07 -2.30 -10.24
C LEU A 29 -3.78 -1.64 -8.91
N GLY A 30 -4.78 -0.95 -8.34
CA GLY A 30 -4.58 0.02 -7.27
C GLY A 30 -3.81 -0.61 -6.11
N GLU A 31 -2.50 -0.39 -6.09
CA GLU A 31 -1.63 -1.00 -5.10
C GLU A 31 -2.01 -0.40 -3.76
N LYS A 32 -2.52 -1.25 -2.87
CA LYS A 32 -2.87 -0.81 -1.53
C LYS A 32 -1.59 -0.67 -0.72
N PRO A 33 -1.40 0.41 0.05
CA PRO A 33 -0.25 0.56 0.92
C PRO A 33 -0.25 -0.55 1.99
N THR A 34 0.61 -1.55 1.81
CA THR A 34 0.71 -2.72 2.71
C THR A 34 1.66 -2.49 3.88
N LEU A 35 2.71 -1.67 3.69
CA LEU A 35 3.77 -1.49 4.68
C LEU A 35 3.24 -0.91 6.00
N ILE A 36 2.47 0.18 5.94
CA ILE A 36 2.01 0.84 7.16
C ILE A 36 1.05 -0.08 7.92
N THR A 37 0.20 -0.80 7.20
CA THR A 37 -0.71 -1.79 7.78
C THR A 37 0.06 -2.91 8.47
N ALA A 38 1.17 -3.37 7.88
CA ALA A 38 2.03 -4.38 8.50
C ALA A 38 2.70 -3.88 9.78
N ILE A 39 3.21 -2.64 9.79
CA ILE A 39 3.80 -2.02 10.98
C ILE A 39 2.77 -1.90 12.09
N LEU A 40 1.57 -1.40 11.78
CA LEU A 40 0.51 -1.23 12.76
C LEU A 40 0.06 -2.59 13.34
N ASN A 41 -0.05 -3.62 12.51
CA ASN A 41 -0.35 -4.98 12.99
C ASN A 41 0.76 -5.53 13.90
N TYR A 42 2.03 -5.29 13.57
CA TYR A 42 3.15 -5.69 14.43
C TYR A 42 3.09 -4.99 15.79
N MET A 43 2.82 -3.68 15.81
CA MET A 43 2.66 -2.93 17.06
C MET A 43 1.55 -3.51 17.94
N ARG A 44 0.44 -3.93 17.35
CA ARG A 44 -0.70 -4.49 18.10
C ARG A 44 -0.46 -5.91 18.59
N ASN A 45 0.16 -6.75 17.76
CA ASN A 45 0.26 -8.18 18.03
C ASN A 45 1.51 -8.56 18.83
N GLU A 46 2.61 -7.82 18.64
CA GLU A 46 3.92 -8.17 19.21
C GLU A 46 4.36 -7.18 20.30
N LEU A 47 3.84 -5.94 20.26
CA LEU A 47 4.22 -4.88 21.20
C LEU A 47 3.07 -4.47 22.13
N ASP A 48 1.92 -5.15 22.09
CA ASP A 48 0.73 -4.91 22.92
C ASP A 48 0.19 -3.47 22.88
N TYR A 49 0.38 -2.74 21.78
CA TYR A 49 -0.26 -1.42 21.61
C TYR A 49 -1.75 -1.60 21.30
N ASP A 50 -2.60 -0.92 22.06
CA ASP A 50 -4.02 -0.83 21.72
C ASP A 50 -4.28 0.31 20.71
N LEU A 51 -5.48 0.31 20.15
CA LEU A 51 -5.87 1.26 19.10
C LEU A 51 -5.82 2.72 19.58
N ASP A 52 -6.11 2.96 20.86
CA ASP A 52 -6.00 4.28 21.48
C ASP A 52 -4.55 4.78 21.60
N ASP A 53 -3.59 3.87 21.78
CA ASP A 53 -2.17 4.25 21.85
C ASP A 53 -1.63 4.61 20.47
N ILE A 54 -2.04 3.86 19.45
CA ILE A 54 -1.78 4.20 18.06
C ILE A 54 -2.40 5.57 17.72
N ALA A 55 -3.66 5.80 18.12
CA ALA A 55 -4.34 7.08 17.89
C ALA A 55 -3.57 8.26 18.48
N LYS A 56 -3.02 8.13 19.69
CA LYS A 56 -2.17 9.16 20.31
C LYS A 56 -0.89 9.41 19.53
N ILE A 57 -0.21 8.38 19.03
CA ILE A 57 1.04 8.52 18.26
C ILE A 57 0.82 9.33 16.98
N PHE A 58 -0.30 9.10 16.30
CA PHE A 58 -0.65 9.78 15.06
C PHE A 58 -1.42 11.09 15.27
N PHE A 59 -1.73 11.47 16.52
CA PHE A 59 -2.58 12.60 16.86
C PHE A 59 -3.97 12.54 16.20
N LEU A 60 -4.53 11.33 16.12
CA LEU A 60 -5.83 11.04 15.53
C LEU A 60 -6.81 10.56 16.60
N SER A 61 -8.10 10.53 16.26
CA SER A 61 -9.08 9.75 17.01
C SER A 61 -9.01 8.27 16.63
N SER A 62 -9.40 7.39 17.55
CA SER A 62 -9.46 5.94 17.33
C SER A 62 -10.31 5.58 16.11
N LYS A 63 -11.41 6.30 15.89
CA LYS A 63 -12.28 6.12 14.73
C LYS A 63 -11.60 6.47 13.40
N GLU A 64 -10.78 7.53 13.38
CA GLU A 64 -10.01 7.90 12.18
C GLU A 64 -8.93 6.87 11.88
N VAL A 65 -8.27 6.34 12.91
CA VAL A 65 -7.29 5.26 12.76
C VAL A 65 -7.93 4.01 12.16
N GLU A 66 -9.12 3.62 12.63
CA GLU A 66 -9.88 2.49 12.06
C GLU A 66 -10.22 2.72 10.59
N GLN A 67 -10.65 3.93 10.22
CA GLN A 67 -11.04 4.27 8.84
C GLN A 67 -9.86 4.37 7.89
N LEU A 68 -8.75 4.98 8.32
CA LEU A 68 -7.58 5.24 7.47
C LEU A 68 -6.75 3.98 7.24
N TYR A 69 -6.61 3.14 8.28
CA TYR A 69 -5.72 1.98 8.26
C TYR A 69 -6.48 0.65 8.24
N ASN A 70 -7.82 0.70 8.21
CA ASN A 70 -8.69 -0.47 8.16
C ASN A 70 -8.41 -1.46 9.32
N LEU A 71 -8.03 -0.91 10.48
CA LEU A 71 -7.75 -1.66 11.70
C LEU A 71 -9.08 -1.96 12.41
N LYS A 72 -9.28 -3.20 12.84
CA LYS A 72 -10.45 -3.58 13.64
C LYS A 72 -10.13 -3.48 15.12
N PRO A 73 -11.06 -3.01 15.97
CA PRO A 73 -10.86 -3.02 17.41
C PRO A 73 -10.62 -4.46 17.90
N THR A 74 -9.66 -4.62 18.81
CA THR A 74 -9.31 -5.90 19.41
C THR A 74 -10.42 -6.28 20.37
N ILE A 75 -11.16 -7.35 20.07
CA ILE A 75 -12.17 -7.86 21.00
C ILE A 75 -11.40 -8.53 22.15
N PRO A 76 -11.48 -8.00 23.39
CA PRO A 76 -10.71 -8.57 24.50
C PRO A 76 -11.15 -10.01 24.73
N THR A 77 -10.23 -10.95 24.53
CA THR A 77 -10.49 -12.37 24.75
C THR A 77 -10.18 -12.67 26.22
N PHE A 78 -11.21 -12.68 27.06
CA PHE A 78 -11.05 -13.04 28.47
C PHE A 78 -10.72 -14.53 28.59
N ARG A 79 -9.51 -14.86 29.02
CA ARG A 79 -9.12 -16.23 29.34
C ARG A 79 -9.28 -16.47 30.84
N ILE A 80 -10.23 -17.32 31.21
CA ILE A 80 -10.37 -17.78 32.60
C ILE A 80 -9.21 -18.73 32.88
N VAL A 81 -8.32 -18.33 33.79
CA VAL A 81 -7.30 -19.20 34.37
C VAL A 81 -7.90 -19.80 35.64
N GLN A 82 -8.16 -21.11 35.60
CA GLN A 82 -8.55 -21.91 36.77
C GLN A 82 -7.31 -22.39 37.53
#